data_AF-A0A8J5WVB6-F1
#
_entry.id   AF-A0A8J5WVB6-F1
#
_cell.length_a   1.000
_cell.length_b   1.000
_cell.length_c   1.000
_cell.angle_alpha   90.00
_cell.angle_beta   90.00
_cell.angle_gamma   90.00
#
_symmetry.space_group_name_H-M   'P 1'
#
loop_
_entity.id
_entity.type
_entity.pdbx_description
1 polymer ?
#
loop_
_entity_poly.entity_id
_entity_poly.type
_entity_poly.pdbx_seq_one_letter_code
_entity_poly.pdbx_strand_id
1 'polypeptide(L)'
;MALERVPADIRAQGGVARMSDPGLIRDIKRAVTIPVMAKARIGHFVEAQILEAIGVDYVDESEVLTLADDAHHINKHNFRVPFVCGCRNIGEALRRIREAPP
;
A
#
# COMPACT_ATOMS: atom_id res chain seq x y z
N MET A 1 -1.68 -12.00 -6.40
CA MET A 1 -1.72 -10.82 -5.50
C MET A 1 -0.72 -9.76 -5.97
N ALA A 2 -0.69 -8.54 -5.42
CA ALA A 2 -0.01 -7.38 -6.04
C ALA A 2 1.52 -7.50 -6.26
N LEU A 3 2.27 -8.17 -5.39
CA LEU A 3 3.72 -8.35 -5.54
C LEU A 3 4.06 -9.53 -6.47
N GLU A 4 3.08 -10.34 -6.85
CA GLU A 4 3.25 -11.44 -7.80
C GLU A 4 3.16 -10.97 -9.26
N ARG A 5 2.78 -9.70 -9.49
CA ARG A 5 2.44 -9.16 -10.80
C ARG A 5 2.89 -7.71 -10.92
N VAL A 6 3.55 -7.36 -12.02
CA VAL A 6 3.89 -5.94 -12.26
C VAL A 6 2.64 -5.17 -12.70
N PRO A 7 2.62 -3.82 -12.60
CA PRO A 7 1.44 -3.02 -12.96
C PRO A 7 0.90 -3.28 -14.37
N ALA A 8 1.77 -3.63 -15.33
CA ALA A 8 1.38 -4.00 -16.68
C ALA A 8 0.52 -5.28 -16.70
N ASP A 9 0.92 -6.31 -15.94
CA ASP A 9 0.21 -7.58 -15.85
C ASP A 9 -1.15 -7.43 -15.15
N ILE A 10 -1.20 -6.61 -14.10
CA ILE A 10 -2.46 -6.29 -13.38
C ILE A 10 -3.48 -5.69 -14.37
N ARG A 11 -3.03 -4.78 -15.23
CA ARG A 11 -3.91 -4.14 -16.24
C ARG A 11 -4.33 -5.12 -17.34
N ALA A 12 -3.42 -5.99 -17.78
CA ALA A 12 -3.69 -6.94 -18.85
C ALA A 12 -4.66 -8.06 -18.45
N GLN A 13 -4.56 -8.56 -17.21
CA GLN A 13 -5.38 -9.68 -16.73
C GLN A 13 -6.74 -9.24 -16.16
N GLY A 14 -6.85 -7.99 -15.72
CA GLY A 14 -8.06 -7.47 -15.07
C GLY A 14 -8.35 -8.14 -13.72
N GLY A 15 -9.59 -7.98 -13.25
CA GLY A 15 -10.03 -8.52 -11.96
C GLY A 15 -9.64 -7.66 -10.75
N VAL A 16 -9.69 -8.27 -9.56
CA VAL A 16 -9.44 -7.56 -8.28
C VAL A 16 -7.99 -7.75 -7.84
N ALA A 17 -7.22 -6.66 -7.84
CA ALA A 17 -5.88 -6.59 -7.31
C ALA A 17 -5.89 -6.19 -5.83
N ARG A 18 -5.25 -6.99 -4.97
CA ARG A 18 -5.24 -6.85 -3.50
C ARG A 18 -3.82 -6.84 -2.94
N MET A 19 -3.67 -6.55 -1.65
CA MET A 19 -2.43 -6.76 -0.91
C MET A 19 -1.86 -8.16 -1.15
N SER A 20 -0.53 -8.26 -1.12
CA SER A 20 0.18 -9.52 -1.31
C SER A 20 0.10 -10.43 -0.10
N ASP A 21 0.32 -11.72 -0.34
CA ASP A 21 0.31 -12.70 0.74
C ASP A 21 1.38 -12.33 1.79
N PRO A 22 1.03 -12.27 3.08
CA PRO A 22 1.99 -11.95 4.13
C PRO A 22 3.17 -12.93 4.22
N GLY A 23 3.00 -14.19 3.80
CA GLY A 23 4.09 -15.16 3.64
C GLY A 23 5.11 -14.69 2.61
N LEU A 24 4.66 -14.36 1.40
CA LEU A 24 5.51 -13.84 0.33
C LEU A 24 6.30 -12.60 0.76
N ILE A 25 5.64 -11.65 1.44
CA ILE A 25 6.32 -10.43 1.92
C ILE A 25 7.42 -10.77 2.93
N ARG A 26 7.14 -11.68 3.88
CA ARG A 26 8.13 -12.12 4.87
C ARG A 26 9.32 -12.80 4.21
N ASP A 27 9.09 -13.60 3.17
CA ASP A 27 10.17 -14.26 2.44
C ASP A 27 11.06 -13.23 1.73
N ILE A 28 10.48 -12.22 1.08
CA ILE A 28 11.22 -11.11 0.49
C ILE A 28 12.02 -10.35 1.56
N LYS A 29 11.39 -10.01 2.70
CA LYS A 29 12.08 -9.33 3.82
C LYS A 29 13.28 -10.12 4.34
N ARG A 30 13.21 -11.46 4.36
CA ARG A 30 14.34 -12.30 4.80
C ARG A 30 15.44 -12.41 3.75
N ALA A 31 15.10 -12.24 2.47
CA ALA A 31 16.03 -12.38 1.37
C ALA A 31 16.92 -11.15 1.16
N VAL A 32 16.53 -9.97 1.68
CA VAL A 32 17.24 -8.70 1.44
C VAL A 32 17.50 -7.93 2.73
N THR A 33 18.51 -7.06 2.70
CA THR A 33 18.86 -6.16 3.81
C THR A 33 18.38 -4.73 3.61
N ILE A 34 17.89 -4.40 2.41
CA ILE A 34 17.32 -3.09 2.08
C ILE A 34 15.86 -2.99 2.57
N PRO A 35 15.34 -1.78 2.82
CA PRO A 35 13.94 -1.59 3.19
C PRO A 35 12.97 -2.18 2.16
N VAL A 36 11.92 -2.85 2.65
CA VAL A 36 10.88 -3.49 1.85
C VAL A 36 9.56 -2.75 2.02
N MET A 37 8.99 -2.36 0.89
CA MET A 37 7.66 -1.73 0.82
C MET A 37 6.62 -2.74 0.36
N ALA A 38 5.38 -2.59 0.82
CA ALA A 38 4.25 -3.37 0.35
C ALA A 38 3.04 -2.49 0.08
N LYS A 39 2.21 -2.91 -0.89
CA LYS A 39 1.04 -2.16 -1.32
C LYS A 39 -0.22 -2.58 -0.56
N ALA A 40 -1.00 -1.59 -0.12
CA ALA A 40 -2.36 -1.73 0.36
C ALA A 40 -3.33 -1.04 -0.62
N ARG A 41 -4.57 -1.52 -0.69
CA ARG A 41 -5.63 -0.86 -1.48
C ARG A 41 -6.02 0.48 -0.85
N ILE A 42 -6.40 1.44 -1.68
CA ILE A 42 -6.94 2.74 -1.21
C ILE A 42 -8.15 2.50 -0.30
N GLY A 43 -8.08 3.09 0.90
CA GLY A 43 -9.09 3.00 1.95
C GLY A 43 -9.05 1.72 2.80
N HIS A 44 -8.26 0.72 2.44
CA HIS A 44 -8.27 -0.57 3.12
C HIS A 44 -7.36 -0.61 4.36
N PHE A 45 -7.75 0.08 5.43
CA PHE A 45 -6.93 0.20 6.64
C PHE A 45 -6.55 -1.15 7.28
N VAL A 46 -7.38 -2.20 7.14
CA VAL A 46 -7.05 -3.55 7.65
C VAL A 46 -5.90 -4.20 6.88
N GLU A 47 -5.73 -3.91 5.59
CA GLU A 47 -4.57 -4.41 4.84
C GLU A 47 -3.30 -3.72 5.36
N ALA A 48 -3.37 -2.40 5.60
CA ALA A 48 -2.27 -1.68 6.21
C ALA A 48 -1.94 -2.17 7.63
N GLN A 49 -2.94 -2.56 8.44
CA GLN A 49 -2.72 -3.15 9.77
C GLN A 49 -1.97 -4.48 9.68
N ILE A 50 -2.31 -5.33 8.70
CA ILE A 50 -1.58 -6.58 8.46
C ILE A 50 -0.14 -6.29 8.06
N LEU A 51 0.08 -5.33 7.14
CA LEU A 51 1.41 -4.94 6.68
C LEU A 51 2.28 -4.38 7.83
N GLU A 52 1.72 -3.53 8.68
CA GLU A 52 2.39 -3.03 9.87
C GLU A 52 2.73 -4.16 10.85
N ALA A 53 1.80 -5.10 11.07
CA ALA A 53 2.00 -6.23 11.99
C ALA A 53 3.11 -7.20 11.52
N ILE A 54 3.26 -7.40 10.20
CA ILE A 54 4.39 -8.17 9.65
C ILE A 54 5.68 -7.34 9.51
N GLY A 55 5.62 -6.06 9.87
CA GLY A 55 6.76 -5.17 9.99
C GLY A 55 7.35 -4.74 8.66
N VAL A 56 6.55 -4.41 7.64
CA VAL A 56 7.09 -3.76 6.43
C VAL A 56 7.67 -2.39 6.77
N ASP A 57 8.65 -1.93 5.99
CA ASP A 57 9.35 -0.69 6.28
C ASP A 57 8.55 0.54 5.81
N TYR A 58 7.74 0.39 4.76
CA TYR A 58 6.77 1.38 4.30
C TYR A 58 5.51 0.70 3.74
N VAL A 59 4.36 1.37 3.88
CA VAL A 59 3.10 1.01 3.22
C VAL A 59 2.82 1.96 2.08
N ASP A 60 2.59 1.41 0.89
CA ASP A 60 2.16 2.18 -0.28
C ASP A 60 0.63 2.02 -0.46
N GLU A 61 -0.13 3.06 -0.13
CA GLU A 61 -1.57 3.08 -0.42
C GLU A 61 -1.77 3.43 -1.90
N SER A 62 -1.97 2.39 -2.71
CA SER A 62 -1.70 2.48 -4.14
C SER A 62 -2.96 2.39 -5.00
N GLU A 63 -3.11 3.36 -5.90
CA GLU A 63 -4.13 3.39 -6.96
C GLU A 63 -3.91 2.34 -8.06
N VAL A 64 -2.78 1.63 -8.02
CA VAL A 64 -2.52 0.48 -8.90
C VAL A 64 -3.37 -0.72 -8.49
N LEU A 65 -3.78 -0.80 -7.22
CA LEU A 65 -4.66 -1.86 -6.73
C LEU A 65 -6.12 -1.45 -6.87
N THR A 66 -7.03 -2.42 -6.82
CA THR A 66 -8.47 -2.14 -6.86
C THR A 66 -8.87 -1.36 -5.62
N LEU A 67 -9.61 -0.25 -5.78
CA LEU A 67 -10.09 0.55 -4.66
C LEU A 67 -10.90 -0.31 -3.68
N ALA A 68 -10.70 -0.12 -2.38
CA ALA A 68 -11.54 -0.72 -1.35
C ALA A 68 -12.57 0.28 -0.81
N ASP A 69 -12.21 1.56 -0.77
CA ASP A 69 -13.10 2.69 -0.50
C ASP A 69 -12.90 3.72 -1.63
N ASP A 70 -13.99 4.22 -2.19
CA ASP A 70 -14.01 5.19 -3.28
C ASP A 70 -14.10 6.64 -2.80
N ALA A 71 -14.44 6.86 -1.53
CA ALA A 71 -14.61 8.16 -0.91
C ALA A 71 -13.42 8.57 -0.03
N HIS A 72 -12.79 7.61 0.65
CA HIS A 72 -11.78 7.90 1.67
C HIS A 72 -10.46 7.14 1.47
N HIS A 73 -9.37 7.80 1.83
CA HIS A 73 -8.07 7.16 2.01
C HIS A 73 -7.91 6.73 3.47
N ILE A 74 -6.95 5.84 3.73
CA ILE A 74 -6.60 5.42 5.09
C ILE A 74 -6.19 6.64 5.92
N ASN A 75 -6.72 6.75 7.14
CA ASN A 75 -6.19 7.69 8.14
C ASN A 75 -4.85 7.17 8.68
N LYS A 76 -3.75 7.71 8.17
CA LYS A 76 -2.39 7.21 8.42
C LYS A 76 -1.85 7.66 9.78
N HIS A 77 -2.51 8.62 10.44
CA HIS A 77 -2.21 9.01 11.82
C HIS A 77 -2.34 7.86 12.82
N ASN A 78 -3.10 6.81 12.47
CA ASN A 78 -3.32 5.64 13.31
C ASN A 78 -2.20 4.59 13.20
N PHE A 79 -1.15 4.85 12.42
CA PHE A 79 -0.09 3.90 12.13
C PHE A 79 1.28 4.46 12.52
N ARG A 80 2.19 3.56 12.87
CA ARG A 80 3.60 3.84 13.11
C ARG A 80 4.44 3.63 11.85
N VAL A 81 4.05 2.69 11.00
CA VAL A 81 4.71 2.48 9.70
C VAL A 81 4.47 3.70 8.80
N PRO A 82 5.52 4.25 8.15
CA PRO A 82 5.36 5.37 7.24
C PRO A 82 4.62 4.96 5.97
N PHE A 83 3.91 5.93 5.37
CA PHE A 83 3.13 5.73 4.15
C PHE A 83 3.69 6.48 2.95
N VAL A 84 3.54 5.85 1.78
CA VAL A 84 3.72 6.46 0.47
C VAL A 84 2.36 6.49 -0.22
N CYS A 85 2.06 7.59 -0.92
CA CYS A 85 0.83 7.76 -1.68
C CYS A 85 1.11 8.42 -3.03
N GLY A 86 0.41 7.98 -4.07
CA GLY A 86 0.42 8.65 -5.37
C GLY A 86 -0.31 10.00 -5.33
N CYS A 87 0.13 10.93 -6.19
CA CYS A 87 -0.57 12.18 -6.45
C CYS A 87 -0.34 12.62 -7.90
N ARG A 88 -1.37 13.21 -8.52
CA ARG A 88 -1.30 13.75 -9.89
C ARG A 88 -1.19 15.27 -9.92
N ASN A 89 -1.44 15.92 -8.80
CA ASN A 89 -1.39 17.37 -8.63
C ASN A 89 -1.12 17.73 -7.17
N ILE A 90 -0.82 19.01 -6.93
CA ILE A 90 -0.50 19.50 -5.58
C ILE A 90 -1.68 19.39 -4.61
N GLY A 91 -2.92 19.51 -5.10
CA GLY A 91 -4.11 19.37 -4.26
C GLY A 91 -4.25 17.96 -3.69
N GLU A 92 -3.98 16.94 -4.50
CA GLU A 92 -3.90 15.55 -4.04
C GLU A 92 -2.75 15.35 -3.06
N ALA A 93 -1.55 15.85 -3.38
CA ALA A 93 -0.39 15.73 -2.51
C ALA A 93 -0.65 16.30 -1.11
N LEU A 94 -1.19 17.52 -1.02
CA LEU A 94 -1.50 18.17 0.25
C LEU A 94 -2.59 17.42 1.04
N ARG A 95 -3.58 16.83 0.38
CA ARG A 95 -4.58 15.97 1.06
C ARG A 95 -3.96 14.70 1.63
N ARG A 96 -3.08 14.03 0.87
CA ARG A 96 -2.36 12.83 1.33
C ARG A 96 -1.43 13.13 2.51
N ILE A 97 -0.72 14.27 2.47
CA ILE A 97 0.13 14.72 3.57
C ILE A 97 -0.72 14.98 4.83
N ARG A 98 -1.87 15.66 4.69
CA ARG A 98 -2.77 15.94 5.83
C ARG A 98 -3.30 14.67 6.51
N GLU A 99 -3.46 13.59 5.76
CA GLU A 99 -3.93 12.29 6.26
C GLU A 99 -2.84 11.52 7.01
N ALA A 100 -1.60 12.01 7.03
CA ALA A 100 -0.44 11.40 7.66
C ALA A 100 0.12 12.22 8.84
N PRO A 101 0.81 11.57 9.80
CA PRO A 101 1.51 12.27 10.87
C PRO A 101 2.49 13.33 10.34
N PRO A 102 2.74 14.41 11.10
CA PRO A 102 3.76 15.40 10.77
C PRO A 102 5.17 14.82 10.75
#